data_AF-A0A528TF97-F1
#
_entry.id   AF-A0A528TF97-F1
#
_cell.length_a   1.000
_cell.length_b   1.000
_cell.length_c   1.000
_cell.angle_alpha   90.00
_cell.angle_beta   90.00
_cell.angle_gamma   90.00
#
_symmetry.space_group_name_H-M   'P 1'
#
loop_
_entity.id
_entity.type
_entity.pdbx_description
1 polymer ?
#
loop_
_entity_poly.entity_id
_entity_poly.type
_entity_poly.pdbx_seq_one_letter_code
_entity_poly.pdbx_strand_id
1 'polypeptide(L)' 'GRAAIDWGVYGVPETFVIGKDGKIAYKHVGPLTPESAKDLLLPQIEKALAVSG' A
#
# COMPACT_ATOMS: atom_id res chain seq x y z
N GLY A 1 -6.76 -13.42 37.31
CA GLY A 1 -5.55 -12.61 37.08
C GLY A 1 -5.40 -12.42 35.58
N ARG A 2 -5.47 -11.16 35.14
CA ARG A 2 -5.35 -10.60 33.79
C ARG A 2 -4.91 -11.57 32.68
N ALA A 3 -5.88 -12.17 32.00
CA ALA A 3 -5.72 -12.58 30.61
C ALA A 3 -5.71 -11.29 29.78
N ALA A 4 -4.52 -10.78 29.48
CA ALA A 4 -4.38 -9.81 28.40
C ALA A 4 -4.68 -10.60 27.13
N ILE A 5 -5.83 -10.31 26.52
CA ILE A 5 -6.19 -10.93 25.27
C ILE A 5 -5.25 -10.35 24.21
N ASP A 6 -4.48 -11.22 23.56
CA ASP A 6 -3.52 -10.89 22.51
C ASP A 6 -4.24 -10.54 21.18
N TRP A 7 -5.09 -9.50 21.19
CA TRP A 7 -5.70 -8.95 19.96
C TRP A 7 -4.81 -7.85 19.35
N GLY A 8 -3.48 -8.03 19.41
CA GLY A 8 -2.50 -7.07 18.94
C GLY A 8 -2.47 -6.98 17.42
N VAL A 9 -3.16 -5.97 16.90
CA VAL A 9 -3.19 -5.50 15.49
C VAL A 9 -4.17 -6.26 14.58
N TYR A 10 -5.36 -5.69 14.43
CA TYR A 10 -6.41 -6.10 13.51
C TYR A 10 -6.03 -5.71 12.05
N GLY A 11 -4.97 -6.34 11.52
CA GLY A 11 -4.48 -6.14 10.16
C GLY A 11 -3.68 -4.84 9.94
N VAL A 12 -2.55 -4.95 9.24
CA VAL A 12 -1.90 -3.78 8.64
C VAL A 12 -2.77 -3.30 7.48
N PRO A 13 -3.04 -1.98 7.35
CA PRO A 13 -3.75 -1.50 6.17
C PRO A 13 -2.94 -1.77 4.91
N GLU A 14 -3.61 -1.95 3.78
CA GLU A 14 -2.98 -2.19 2.49
C GLU A 14 -3.43 -1.13 1.49
N THR A 15 -2.51 -0.62 0.67
CA THR A 15 -2.79 0.35 -0.38
C THR A 15 -2.31 -0.19 -1.72
N PHE A 16 -3.12 -0.07 -2.76
CA PHE A 16 -2.80 -0.61 -4.09
C PHE A 16 -2.69 0.50 -5.13
N VAL A 17 -1.71 0.39 -6.01
CA VAL A 17 -1.64 1.20 -7.24
C VAL A 17 -2.17 0.34 -8.38
N ILE A 18 -3.22 0.83 -9.04
CA ILE A 18 -3.85 0.17 -10.18
C ILE A 18 -3.39 0.85 -11.46
N GLY A 19 -2.85 0.08 -12.39
CA GLY A 19 -2.44 0.54 -13.71
C GLY A 19 -3.63 0.82 -14.62
N LYS A 20 -3.37 1.47 -15.76
CA LYS A 20 -4.42 1.81 -16.74
C LYS A 20 -5.08 0.58 -17.37
N ASP A 21 -4.41 -0.56 -17.34
CA ASP A 21 -4.94 -1.86 -17.78
C ASP A 21 -5.84 -2.55 -16.73
N GLY A 22 -6.10 -1.88 -15.60
CA GLY A 22 -6.92 -2.38 -14.51
C GLY A 22 -6.21 -3.41 -13.61
N LYS A 23 -4.90 -3.65 -13.81
CA LYS A 23 -4.13 -4.58 -12.99
C LYS A 23 -3.42 -3.88 -11.84
N ILE A 24 -3.14 -4.63 -10.79
CA ILE A 24 -2.31 -4.15 -9.68
C ILE A 24 -0.89 -3.96 -10.18
N ALA A 25 -0.43 -2.72 -10.22
CA ALA A 25 0.95 -2.37 -10.53
C ALA A 25 1.84 -2.44 -9.28
N TYR A 26 1.28 -2.16 -8.11
CA TYR A 26 2.01 -2.19 -6.83
C TYR A 26 1.07 -2.37 -5.64
N LYS A 27 1.60 -2.97 -4.56
CA LYS A 27 0.94 -3.15 -3.27
C LYS A 27 1.85 -2.64 -2.16
N HIS A 28 1.36 -1.71 -1.36
CA HIS A 28 1.95 -1.25 -0.11
C HIS A 28 1.26 -1.90 1.07
N VAL A 29 2.03 -2.35 2.05
CA VAL A 29 1.54 -2.99 3.28
C VAL A 29 2.02 -2.18 4.47
N GLY A 30 1.09 -1.73 5.30
CA GLY A 30 1.34 -0.86 6.43
C GLY A 30 0.65 0.50 6.30
N PRO A 31 0.71 1.34 7.35
CA PRO A 31 0.08 2.65 7.36
C PRO A 31 0.49 3.51 6.16
N LEU A 32 -0.46 4.28 5.65
CA LEU A 32 -0.19 5.31 4.66
C LEU A 32 0.32 6.57 5.37
N THR A 33 1.63 6.80 5.28
CA THR A 33 2.29 8.01 5.76
C THR A 33 2.68 8.93 4.60
N PRO A 34 2.93 10.24 4.81
CA PRO A 34 3.43 11.13 3.77
C PRO A 34 4.73 10.64 3.12
N GLU A 35 5.62 10.03 3.92
CA GLU A 35 6.86 9.42 3.43
C GLU A 35 6.57 8.22 2.54
N SER A 36 5.71 7.29 2.98
CA SER A 36 5.33 6.14 2.15
C SER A 36 4.61 6.57 0.86
N ALA A 37 3.83 7.64 0.91
CA ALA A 37 3.19 8.19 -0.28
C ALA A 37 4.24 8.73 -1.26
N LYS A 38 5.18 9.53 -0.77
CA LYS A 38 6.19 10.20 -1.60
C LYS A 38 7.25 9.24 -2.13
N ASP A 39 7.77 8.38 -1.28
CA ASP A 39 8.97 7.60 -1.58
C ASP A 39 8.63 6.21 -2.11
N LEU A 40 7.42 5.69 -1.81
CA LEU A 40 6.97 4.38 -2.26
C LEU A 40 5.85 4.48 -3.30
N LEU A 41 4.76 5.19 -3.04
CA LEU A 41 3.58 5.15 -3.93
C LEU A 41 3.74 6.01 -5.18
N LEU A 42 4.17 7.28 -5.07
CA LEU A 42 4.29 8.19 -6.21
C LEU A 42 5.19 7.61 -7.33
N PRO A 43 6.38 7.05 -7.06
CA PRO A 43 7.21 6.46 -8.10
C PRO A 43 6.54 5.27 -8.80
N GLN A 44 5.69 4.51 -8.09
CA GLN A 44 4.97 3.36 -8.66
C GLN A 44 3.77 3.83 -9.50
N ILE A 45 3.12 4.93 -9.10
CA ILE A 45 2.11 5.60 -9.91
C ILE A 45 2.72 6.11 -11.22
N GLU A 46 3.88 6.79 -11.17
CA GLU A 46 4.56 7.26 -12.38
C GLU A 46 4.92 6.10 -13.33
N LYS A 47 5.46 5.00 -12.79
CA LYS A 47 5.70 3.78 -13.58
C LYS A 47 4.41 3.22 -14.18
N ALA A 48 3.35 3.13 -13.39
CA ALA A 48 2.05 2.61 -13.85
C ALA A 48 1.43 3.50 -14.96
N LEU A 49 1.71 4.80 -14.95
CA LEU A 49 1.29 5.72 -16.00
C LEU A 49 2.14 5.59 -17.28
N ALA A 50 3.44 5.31 -17.15
CA ALA A 50 4.37 5.18 -18.26
C ALA A 50 4.20 3.89 -19.07
N VAL A 51 3.69 2.82 -18.46
CA VAL A 51 3.50 1.49 -19.10
C VAL A 51 2.29 1.42 -20.05
N SER A 52 1.80 2.58 -20.52
CA SER A 52 0.72 2.64 -21.51
C SER A 52 1.27 2.33 -22.91
N GLY A 53 1.41 1.05 -23.23
CA GLY A 53 1.65 0.52 -24.58
C GLY A 53 0.40 -0.16 -25.11
#